data_AF-A0A5C7MZI0-F1
#
_entry.id   AF-A0A5C7MZI0-F1
#
_cell.length_a   1.000
_cell.length_b   1.000
_cell.length_c   1.000
_cell.angle_alpha   90.00
_cell.angle_beta   90.00
_cell.angle_gamma   90.00
#
_symmetry.space_group_name_H-M   'P 1'
#
loop_
_entity.id
_entity.type
_entity.pdbx_description
1 polymer ?
#
loop_
_entity_poly.entity_id
_entity_poly.type
_entity_poly.pdbx_seq_one_letter_code
_entity_poly.pdbx_strand_id
1 'polypeptide(L)'
;MTDAEYDTLFTTDRPVIFAYHGYPSLIHRLTYRRRNHQHMHVRGYLEEGSTTTPFDMLVLNKMDRFQLVIDAIDLMPGLDGPAVRALRAAMVEAHDRHREWIRTHGEDLPEVTDWRWDPADD
;
A
#
# COMPACT_ATOMS: atom_id res chain seq x y z
N MET A 1 -12.76 0.40 22.07
CA MET A 1 -11.58 1.26 21.89
C MET A 1 -11.96 2.69 22.26
N THR A 2 -11.40 3.17 23.35
CA THR A 2 -11.43 4.57 23.78
C THR A 2 -10.64 5.44 22.79
N ASP A 3 -10.78 6.77 22.85
CA ASP A 3 -10.00 7.66 21.98
C ASP A 3 -8.50 7.58 22.27
N ALA A 4 -8.11 7.43 23.55
CA ALA A 4 -6.70 7.32 23.94
C ALA A 4 -6.03 6.04 23.38
N GLU A 5 -6.73 4.91 23.38
CA GLU A 5 -6.25 3.67 22.77
C GLU A 5 -6.09 3.81 21.25
N TYR A 6 -7.04 4.50 20.59
CA TYR A 6 -6.97 4.75 19.15
C TYR A 6 -5.77 5.65 18.79
N ASP A 7 -5.62 6.77 19.50
CA ASP A 7 -4.55 7.76 19.28
C ASP A 7 -3.16 7.13 19.49
N THR A 8 -3.04 6.15 20.39
CA THR A 8 -1.80 5.39 20.60
C THR A 8 -1.42 4.55 19.38
N LEU A 9 -2.40 3.94 18.72
CA LEU A 9 -2.17 3.06 17.57
C LEU A 9 -1.98 3.84 16.26
N PHE A 10 -2.78 4.88 16.05
CA PHE A 10 -2.86 5.58 14.76
C PHE A 10 -2.27 6.98 14.78
N THR A 11 -1.65 7.35 15.90
CA THR A 11 -1.10 8.69 16.15
C THR A 11 -2.17 9.77 16.08
N THR A 12 -1.76 11.01 16.34
CA THR A 12 -2.67 12.15 16.36
C THR A 12 -2.54 13.08 15.16
N ASP A 13 -1.45 12.93 14.40
CA ASP A 13 -0.97 13.90 13.43
C ASP A 13 -0.16 13.29 12.26
N ARG A 14 0.24 12.02 12.32
CA ARG A 14 1.05 11.40 11.26
C ARG A 14 0.16 10.71 10.23
N PRO A 15 0.57 10.69 8.94
CA PRO A 15 -0.08 9.88 7.92
C PRO A 15 -0.16 8.40 8.32
N VAL A 16 -1.31 7.79 8.04
CA VAL A 16 -1.55 6.35 8.21
C VAL A 16 -1.95 5.76 6.87
N ILE A 17 -1.20 4.77 6.39
CA ILE A 17 -1.61 3.95 5.25
C ILE A 17 -2.29 2.71 5.81
N PHE A 18 -3.57 2.52 5.46
CA PHE A 18 -4.37 1.42 5.96
C PHE A 18 -4.78 0.52 4.80
N ALA A 19 -4.14 -0.65 4.67
CA ALA A 19 -4.53 -1.67 3.70
C ALA A 19 -5.69 -2.51 4.26
N TYR A 20 -6.84 -2.50 3.57
CA TYR A 20 -8.07 -3.14 4.03
C TYR A 20 -8.64 -4.08 2.96
N HIS A 21 -9.08 -5.28 3.36
CA HIS A 21 -9.58 -6.30 2.44
C HIS A 21 -10.89 -5.93 1.72
N GLY A 22 -11.67 -5.01 2.28
CA GLY A 22 -12.95 -4.58 1.73
C GLY A 22 -12.91 -3.15 1.18
N TYR A 23 -14.08 -2.53 1.07
CA TYR A 23 -14.18 -1.16 0.55
C TYR A 23 -13.57 -0.14 1.53
N PRO A 24 -12.70 0.77 1.05
CA PRO A 24 -12.13 1.86 1.86
C PRO A 24 -13.18 2.71 2.59
N SER A 25 -14.36 2.87 1.99
CA SER A 25 -15.48 3.66 2.53
C SER A 25 -15.97 3.18 3.89
N LEU A 26 -15.81 1.89 4.23
CA LEU A 26 -16.18 1.40 5.55
C LEU A 26 -15.23 1.95 6.62
N ILE A 27 -13.92 1.88 6.38
CA ILE A 27 -12.92 2.37 7.34
C ILE A 27 -13.10 3.87 7.55
N HIS A 28 -13.27 4.67 6.49
CA HIS A 28 -13.54 6.10 6.63
C HIS A 28 -14.81 6.39 7.45
N ARG A 29 -15.89 5.61 7.27
CA ARG A 29 -17.11 5.76 8.08
C ARG A 29 -16.94 5.33 9.53
N LEU A 30 -16.04 4.41 9.83
CA LEU A 30 -15.74 4.00 11.20
C LEU A 30 -14.81 4.99 11.91
N THR A 31 -13.94 5.67 11.18
CA THR A 31 -12.92 6.56 11.74
C THR A 31 -13.24 8.05 11.64
N TYR A 32 -14.31 8.48 10.95
CA TYR A 32 -14.57 9.90 10.69
C TYR A 32 -14.66 10.82 11.94
N ARG A 33 -14.97 10.29 13.13
CA ARG A 33 -14.98 11.05 14.39
C ARG A 33 -13.70 10.87 15.21
N ARG A 34 -12.81 9.97 14.81
CA ARG A 34 -11.55 9.74 15.51
C ARG A 34 -10.58 10.86 15.18
N ARG A 35 -9.67 11.14 16.10
CA ARG A 35 -8.57 12.06 15.83
C ARG A 35 -7.74 11.51 14.66
N ASN A 36 -7.05 12.39 13.94
CA ASN A 36 -6.19 12.03 12.81
C ASN A 36 -6.92 11.42 11.59
N HIS A 37 -8.26 11.37 11.56
CA HIS A 37 -9.00 10.73 10.45
C HIS A 37 -8.72 11.36 9.07
N GLN A 38 -8.34 12.64 9.03
CA GLN A 38 -7.94 13.35 7.80
C GLN A 38 -6.62 12.82 7.21
N HIS A 39 -5.80 12.15 8.01
CA HIS A 39 -4.53 11.51 7.63
C HIS A 39 -4.66 9.98 7.50
N MET A 40 -5.89 9.46 7.49
CA MET A 40 -6.15 8.04 7.27
C MET A 40 -6.31 7.77 5.77
N HIS A 41 -5.27 7.21 5.14
CA HIS A 41 -5.23 6.89 3.72
C HIS A 41 -5.51 5.40 3.54
N VAL A 42 -6.76 5.08 3.20
CA VAL A 42 -7.22 3.69 3.12
C VAL A 42 -7.10 3.16 1.69
N ARG A 43 -6.37 2.05 1.53
CA ARG A 43 -6.38 1.23 0.32
C ARG A 43 -7.27 0.01 0.56
N GLY A 44 -7.94 -0.44 -0.48
CA GLY A 44 -8.81 -1.60 -0.40
C GLY A 44 -9.43 -1.93 -1.74
N TYR A 45 -10.46 -2.76 -1.72
CA TYR A 45 -11.11 -3.21 -2.95
C TYR A 45 -11.81 -2.05 -3.66
N LEU A 46 -11.53 -1.90 -4.96
CA LEU A 46 -12.00 -0.84 -5.87
C LEU A 46 -12.93 -1.37 -6.96
N GLU A 47 -13.42 -2.61 -6.86
CA GLU A 47 -14.16 -3.30 -7.93
C GLU A 47 -13.34 -3.58 -9.19
N GLU A 48 -12.02 -3.61 -9.06
CA GLU A 48 -11.12 -3.93 -10.17
C GLU A 48 -10.66 -5.39 -10.05
N GLY A 49 -10.87 -6.17 -11.10
CA GLY A 49 -10.54 -7.59 -11.08
C GLY A 49 -10.99 -8.33 -12.34
N SER A 50 -10.26 -9.39 -12.66
CA SER A 50 -10.62 -10.33 -13.72
C SER A 50 -9.96 -11.68 -13.44
N THR A 51 -10.03 -12.62 -14.40
CA THR A 51 -9.16 -13.79 -14.37
C THR A 51 -7.73 -13.34 -14.66
N THR A 52 -6.92 -13.22 -13.60
CA THR A 52 -5.52 -12.78 -13.65
C THR A 52 -4.73 -13.44 -12.50
N THR A 53 -3.45 -13.11 -12.36
CA THR A 53 -2.58 -13.66 -11.32
C THR A 53 -2.90 -13.08 -9.93
N PRO A 54 -2.58 -13.79 -8.83
CA PRO A 54 -2.89 -13.33 -7.48
C PRO A 54 -2.35 -11.94 -7.13
N PHE A 55 -1.12 -11.60 -7.50
CA PHE A 55 -0.57 -10.28 -7.20
C PHE A 55 -1.15 -9.20 -8.12
N ASP A 56 -1.49 -9.52 -9.37
CA ASP A 56 -2.16 -8.58 -10.27
C ASP A 56 -3.53 -8.13 -9.73
N MET A 57 -4.26 -9.01 -9.05
CA MET A 57 -5.49 -8.61 -8.34
C MET A 57 -5.24 -7.50 -7.29
N LEU A 58 -4.07 -7.46 -6.64
CA LEU A 58 -3.71 -6.39 -5.72
C LEU A 58 -3.29 -5.11 -6.47
N VAL A 59 -2.56 -5.25 -7.59
CA VAL A 59 -2.13 -4.14 -8.44
C VAL A 59 -3.35 -3.40 -9.00
N LEU A 60 -4.34 -4.12 -9.52
CA LEU A 60 -5.59 -3.56 -10.04
C LEU A 60 -6.34 -2.74 -8.97
N ASN A 61 -6.27 -3.17 -7.71
CA ASN A 61 -6.89 -2.47 -6.58
C ASN A 61 -5.96 -1.47 -5.87
N LYS A 62 -4.77 -1.19 -6.42
CA LYS A 62 -3.79 -0.25 -5.85
C LYS A 62 -3.42 -0.59 -4.40
N MET A 63 -3.34 -1.88 -4.10
CA MET A 63 -3.08 -2.44 -2.77
C MET A 63 -1.85 -3.34 -2.76
N ASP A 64 -1.13 -3.41 -3.87
CA ASP A 64 0.12 -4.14 -3.99
C ASP A 64 1.27 -3.42 -3.25
N ARG A 65 2.33 -4.17 -2.97
CA ARG A 65 3.47 -3.68 -2.18
C ARG A 65 4.22 -2.51 -2.85
N PHE A 66 4.24 -2.42 -4.18
CA PHE A 66 4.91 -1.31 -4.87
C PHE A 66 4.11 -0.02 -4.70
N GLN A 67 2.78 -0.10 -4.83
CA GLN A 67 1.92 1.05 -4.56
C GLN A 67 1.99 1.50 -3.10
N LEU A 68 2.05 0.57 -2.14
CA LEU A 68 2.17 0.94 -0.72
C LEU A 68 3.50 1.65 -0.40
N VAL A 69 4.61 1.29 -1.06
CA VAL A 69 5.88 2.01 -0.94
C VAL A 69 5.77 3.42 -1.55
N ILE A 70 5.15 3.55 -2.73
CA ILE A 70 4.91 4.86 -3.35
C ILE A 70 4.08 5.75 -2.42
N ASP A 71 3.02 5.22 -1.83
CA ASP A 71 2.17 5.96 -0.89
C ASP A 71 2.95 6.40 0.34
N ALA A 72 3.78 5.52 0.91
CA ALA A 72 4.60 5.85 2.07
C ALA A 72 5.56 7.00 1.78
N ILE A 73 6.14 7.03 0.58
CA ILE A 73 7.01 8.12 0.14
C ILE A 73 6.21 9.41 -0.06
N ASP A 74 5.10 9.35 -0.80
CA ASP A 74 4.34 10.53 -1.21
C ASP A 74 3.60 11.19 -0.05
N LEU A 75 3.23 10.43 0.98
CA LEU A 75 2.49 10.93 2.13
C LEU A 75 3.39 11.42 3.27
N MET A 76 4.64 10.95 3.37
CA MET A 76 5.51 11.26 4.50
C MET A 76 6.13 12.66 4.37
N PRO A 77 5.79 13.61 5.26
CA PRO A 77 6.32 14.96 5.16
C PRO A 77 7.83 14.98 5.35
N GLY A 78 8.54 15.67 4.46
CA GLY A 78 10.00 15.83 4.55
C GLY A 78 10.80 14.60 4.13
N LEU A 79 10.17 13.51 3.68
CA LEU A 79 10.88 12.40 3.06
C LEU A 79 11.22 12.77 1.60
N ASP A 80 12.42 13.28 1.39
CA ASP A 80 12.94 13.58 0.06
C ASP A 80 14.45 13.33 -0.01
N GLY A 81 14.96 13.18 -1.23
CA GLY A 81 16.37 12.96 -1.52
C GLY A 81 16.57 12.09 -2.75
N PRO A 82 17.80 12.04 -3.31
CA PRO A 82 18.08 11.26 -4.51
C PRO A 82 17.71 9.78 -4.36
N ALA A 83 18.00 9.16 -3.21
CA ALA A 83 17.68 7.77 -2.94
C ALA A 83 16.17 7.52 -2.83
N VAL A 84 15.43 8.41 -2.17
CA VAL A 84 13.96 8.33 -2.04
C VAL A 84 13.31 8.44 -3.43
N ARG A 85 13.76 9.39 -4.24
CA ARG A 85 13.25 9.57 -5.62
C ARG A 85 13.59 8.37 -6.50
N ALA A 86 14.78 7.80 -6.38
CA ALA A 86 15.17 6.59 -7.09
C ALA A 86 14.32 5.39 -6.68
N LEU A 87 14.07 5.19 -5.38
CA LEU A 87 13.20 4.13 -4.87
C LEU A 87 11.78 4.27 -5.41
N ARG A 88 11.21 5.48 -5.35
CA ARG A 88 9.88 5.76 -5.90
C ARG A 88 9.81 5.45 -7.39
N ALA A 89 10.83 5.85 -8.17
CA ALA A 89 10.91 5.54 -9.60
C ALA A 89 11.01 4.02 -9.86
N ALA A 90 11.80 3.31 -9.06
CA ALA A 90 11.92 1.85 -9.17
C ALA A 90 10.60 1.12 -8.89
N MET A 91 9.75 1.64 -7.98
CA MET A 91 8.42 1.07 -7.75
C MET A 91 7.47 1.27 -8.94
N VAL A 92 7.56 2.42 -9.61
CA VAL A 92 6.81 2.68 -10.86
C VAL A 92 7.29 1.74 -11.96
N GLU A 93 8.60 1.58 -12.11
CA GLU A 93 9.18 0.61 -13.06
C GLU A 93 8.77 -0.84 -12.73
N ALA A 94 8.66 -1.19 -11.45
CA ALA A 94 8.18 -2.51 -11.03
C ALA A 94 6.73 -2.78 -11.47
N HIS A 95 5.85 -1.76 -11.44
CA HIS A 95 4.50 -1.89 -12.02
C HIS A 95 4.55 -2.16 -13.52
N ASP A 96 5.40 -1.45 -14.27
CA ASP A 96 5.54 -1.65 -15.72
C ASP A 96 6.07 -3.06 -16.04
N ARG A 97 7.11 -3.51 -15.31
CA ARG A 97 7.65 -4.88 -15.45
C ARG A 97 6.61 -5.94 -15.11
N HIS A 98 5.85 -5.76 -14.03
CA HIS A 98 4.77 -6.67 -13.66
C HIS A 98 3.73 -6.79 -14.78
N ARG A 99 3.31 -5.63 -15.32
CA ARG A 99 2.32 -5.51 -16.40
C ARG A 99 2.79 -6.28 -17.64
N GLU A 100 4.06 -6.20 -18.01
CA GLU A 100 4.63 -6.98 -19.12
C GLU A 100 4.74 -8.48 -18.78
N TRP A 101 5.25 -8.80 -17.60
CA TRP A 101 5.55 -10.18 -17.18
C TRP A 101 4.31 -11.07 -17.16
N ILE A 102 3.21 -10.62 -16.54
CA ILE A 102 1.99 -11.43 -16.44
C ILE A 102 1.36 -11.72 -17.81
N ARG A 103 1.52 -10.82 -18.79
CA ARG A 103 0.98 -11.01 -20.14
C ARG A 103 1.81 -11.99 -20.96
N THR A 104 3.11 -12.01 -20.71
CA THR A 104 4.05 -12.88 -21.43
C THR A 104 4.12 -14.28 -20.83
N HIS A 105 4.06 -14.40 -19.49
CA HIS A 105 4.32 -15.66 -18.78
C HIS A 105 3.09 -16.25 -18.09
N GLY A 106 2.06 -15.45 -17.81
CA GLY A 106 0.85 -15.93 -17.11
C GLY A 106 1.04 -16.23 -15.62
N GLU A 107 2.17 -15.82 -15.03
CA GLU A 107 2.50 -15.97 -13.61
C GLU A 107 2.99 -14.64 -13.04
N ASP A 108 3.02 -14.51 -11.71
CA ASP A 108 3.54 -13.33 -11.03
C ASP A 108 5.07 -13.24 -11.15
N LEU A 109 5.62 -12.04 -10.98
CA LEU A 109 7.07 -11.82 -10.99
C LEU A 109 7.79 -12.69 -9.93
N PRO A 110 8.96 -13.28 -10.23
CA PRO A 110 9.72 -14.05 -9.25
C PRO A 110 10.04 -13.29 -7.96
N GLU A 111 10.36 -12.00 -8.05
CA GLU A 111 10.60 -11.14 -6.87
C GLU A 111 9.35 -10.97 -5.98
N VAL A 112 8.16 -11.24 -6.49
CA VAL A 112 6.91 -11.23 -5.73
C VAL A 112 6.67 -12.59 -5.08
N THR A 113 6.83 -13.68 -5.84
CA THR A 113 6.56 -15.07 -5.39
C THR A 113 7.61 -15.61 -4.45
N ASP A 114 8.87 -15.24 -4.67
CA ASP A 114 10.02 -15.75 -3.92
C ASP A 114 10.36 -14.88 -2.71
N TRP A 115 9.67 -13.74 -2.56
CA TRP A 115 9.86 -12.86 -1.41
C TRP A 115 9.52 -13.58 -0.11
N ARG A 116 10.40 -13.40 0.87
CA ARG A 116 10.20 -13.88 2.23
C ARG A 116 10.44 -12.74 3.19
N TRP A 117 9.68 -12.74 4.28
CA TRP A 117 9.99 -11.89 5.40
C TRP A 117 11.32 -12.36 6.01
N ASP A 118 12.30 -11.47 6.02
CA ASP A 118 13.52 -11.63 6.80
C ASP A 118 13.32 -10.83 8.10
N PRO A 119 13.17 -11.48 9.26
CA PRO A 119 13.15 -10.73 10.51
C PRO A 119 14.49 -10.03 10.65
N ALA A 120 14.49 -8.69 10.60
CA ALA A 120 15.70 -7.92 10.82
C ALA A 120 16.38 -8.40 12.12
N ASP A 121 17.71 -8.55 12.09
CA ASP A 121 18.49 -8.74 13.31
C ASP A 121 18.24 -7.53 14.24
N ASP A 122 17.71 -7.79 15.44
CA ASP A 122 17.54 -6.81 16.53
C ASP A 122 18.87 -6.19 16.98
#